data_AF-A0A286IJK7-F1
#
_entry.id   AF-A0A286IJK7-F1
#
_cell.length_a   1.000
_cell.length_b   1.000
_cell.length_c   1.000
_cell.angle_alpha   90.00
_cell.angle_beta   90.00
_cell.angle_gamma   90.00
#
_symmetry.space_group_name_H-M   'P 1'
#
loop_
_entity.id
_entity.type
_entity.pdbx_description
1 polymer ?
#
loop_
_entity_poly.entity_id
_entity_poly.type
_entity_poly.pdbx_seq_one_letter_code
_entity_poly.pdbx_strand_id
1 'polypeptide(L)'
;MKNLIYLFSILMISLTACDNELKKELETQQATLMKLHDEVMPKSMRIDKIKANLQTLSQSQNDNDSLSVLITDTSVKLQKTNDDMYTWMKNFGVAMNDVTDLDEKKKLYDELEIEIEKIKAETDEYTEKAQKLLQQ
;
A
#
# COMPACT_ATOMS: atom_id res chain seq x y z
N MET A 1 -46.67 -17.67 33.84
CA MET A 1 -45.24 -17.33 33.60
C MET A 1 -44.62 -18.25 32.54
N LYS A 2 -45.27 -18.42 31.37
CA LYS A 2 -44.78 -19.32 30.30
C LYS A 2 -44.46 -18.55 29.00
N ASN A 3 -44.94 -17.30 28.92
CA ASN A 3 -44.81 -16.44 27.74
C ASN A 3 -43.59 -15.50 27.82
N LEU A 4 -42.89 -15.46 28.95
CA LEU A 4 -41.69 -14.61 29.14
C LEU A 4 -40.40 -15.31 28.65
N ILE A 5 -40.41 -16.64 28.53
CA ILE A 5 -39.25 -17.43 28.09
C ILE A 5 -39.04 -17.32 26.56
N TYR A 6 -40.09 -17.05 25.79
CA TYR A 6 -40.01 -16.90 24.33
C TYR A 6 -39.38 -15.58 23.87
N LEU A 7 -39.39 -14.52 24.71
CA LEU A 7 -38.82 -13.21 24.37
C LEU A 7 -37.29 -13.16 24.51
N PHE A 8 -36.67 -14.11 25.21
CA PHE A 8 -35.22 -14.14 25.42
C PHE A 8 -34.46 -14.93 24.33
N SER A 9 -35.13 -15.81 23.58
CA SER A 9 -34.49 -16.59 22.50
C SER A 9 -34.30 -15.82 21.18
N ILE A 10 -35.01 -14.71 20.98
CA ILE A 10 -34.89 -13.89 19.76
C ILE A 10 -33.70 -12.91 19.84
N LEU A 11 -33.27 -12.55 21.06
CA LEU A 11 -32.20 -11.55 21.26
C LEU A 11 -30.78 -12.12 21.07
N MET A 12 -30.59 -13.44 21.14
CA MET A 12 -29.26 -14.08 21.00
C MET A 12 -28.86 -14.37 19.54
N ILE A 13 -29.79 -14.26 18.58
CA ILE A 13 -29.50 -14.57 17.16
C ILE A 13 -28.95 -13.34 16.41
N SER A 14 -29.10 -12.13 16.95
CA SER A 14 -28.67 -10.90 16.28
C SER A 14 -27.16 -10.60 16.36
N LEU A 15 -26.40 -11.27 17.23
CA LEU A 15 -24.96 -11.01 17.38
C LEU A 15 -24.09 -11.76 16.35
N THR A 16 -24.54 -12.91 15.83
CA THR A 16 -23.73 -13.71 14.89
C THR A 16 -23.88 -13.28 13.43
N ALA A 17 -24.90 -12.49 13.10
CA ALA A 17 -25.11 -11.97 11.75
C ALA A 17 -24.09 -10.88 11.38
N CYS A 18 -23.70 -10.04 12.35
CA CYS A 18 -22.80 -8.91 12.12
C CYS A 18 -21.37 -9.36 11.76
N ASP A 19 -20.85 -10.36 12.47
CA ASP A 19 -19.51 -10.91 12.19
C ASP A 19 -19.40 -11.53 10.79
N ASN A 20 -20.51 -12.06 10.25
CA ASN A 20 -20.50 -12.70 8.94
C ASN A 20 -20.48 -11.68 7.80
N GLU A 21 -21.10 -10.52 7.98
CA GLU A 21 -21.04 -9.40 7.03
C GLU A 21 -19.65 -8.77 7.01
N LEU A 22 -19.08 -8.49 8.19
CA LEU A 22 -17.74 -7.90 8.32
C LEU A 22 -16.65 -8.81 7.72
N LYS A 23 -16.74 -10.14 7.90
CA LYS A 23 -15.81 -11.08 7.24
C LYS A 23 -15.85 -10.98 5.72
N LYS A 24 -17.04 -10.89 5.14
CA LYS A 24 -17.21 -10.77 3.68
C LYS A 24 -16.68 -9.43 3.16
N GLU A 25 -16.87 -8.36 3.92
CA GLU A 25 -16.29 -7.06 3.62
C GLU A 25 -14.76 -7.12 3.63
N LEU A 26 -14.17 -7.71 4.67
CA LEU A 26 -12.72 -7.90 4.78
C LEU A 26 -12.14 -8.73 3.64
N GLU A 27 -12.80 -9.82 3.22
CA GLU A 27 -12.38 -10.62 2.06
C GLU A 27 -12.37 -9.77 0.77
N THR A 28 -13.39 -8.94 0.58
CA THR A 28 -13.48 -8.04 -0.58
C THR A 28 -12.39 -6.97 -0.54
N GLN A 29 -12.13 -6.40 0.62
CA GLN A 29 -11.10 -5.38 0.80
C GLN A 29 -9.70 -5.98 0.63
N GLN A 30 -9.45 -7.18 1.14
CA GLN A 30 -8.18 -7.90 0.92
C GLN A 30 -7.90 -8.09 -0.57
N ALA A 31 -8.91 -8.48 -1.36
CA ALA A 31 -8.77 -8.62 -2.81
C ALA A 31 -8.46 -7.28 -3.49
N THR A 32 -9.05 -6.18 -3.01
CA THR A 32 -8.79 -4.83 -3.49
C THR A 32 -7.36 -4.39 -3.19
N LEU A 33 -6.87 -4.59 -1.96
CA LEU A 33 -5.49 -4.32 -1.56
C LEU A 33 -4.47 -5.11 -2.40
N MET A 34 -4.77 -6.39 -2.70
CA MET A 34 -3.90 -7.20 -3.56
C MET A 34 -3.89 -6.72 -5.01
N LYS A 35 -5.03 -6.28 -5.53
CA LYS A 35 -5.06 -5.66 -6.86
C LYS A 35 -4.20 -4.40 -6.92
N LEU A 36 -4.28 -3.53 -5.91
CA LEU A 36 -3.45 -2.33 -5.83
C LEU A 36 -1.96 -2.68 -5.71
N HIS A 37 -1.60 -3.67 -4.89
CA HIS A 37 -0.25 -4.23 -4.86
C HIS A 37 0.24 -4.65 -6.24
N ASP A 38 -0.55 -5.44 -6.98
CA ASP A 38 -0.17 -5.96 -8.29
C ASP A 38 -0.04 -4.85 -9.36
N GLU A 39 -0.76 -3.74 -9.21
CA GLU A 39 -0.61 -2.57 -10.07
C GLU A 39 0.71 -1.81 -9.82
N VAL A 40 1.17 -1.77 -8.57
CA VAL A 40 2.39 -1.05 -8.15
C VAL A 40 3.64 -1.90 -8.35
N MET A 41 3.57 -3.21 -8.06
CA MET A 41 4.72 -4.12 -8.03
C MET A 41 5.59 -4.09 -9.31
N PRO A 42 5.05 -4.11 -10.54
CA PRO A 42 5.86 -4.04 -11.76
C PRO A 42 6.68 -2.77 -11.88
N LYS A 43 6.21 -1.66 -11.29
CA LYS A 43 6.90 -0.37 -11.31
C LYS A 43 7.98 -0.34 -10.24
N SER A 44 7.67 -0.81 -9.04
CA SER A 44 8.65 -0.95 -7.94
C SER A 44 9.84 -1.83 -8.35
N MET A 45 9.60 -2.96 -9.02
CA MET A 45 10.67 -3.83 -9.54
C MET A 45 11.60 -3.14 -10.55
N ARG A 46 11.16 -2.05 -11.19
CA ARG A 46 11.96 -1.28 -12.16
C ARG A 46 12.74 -0.14 -11.49
N ILE A 47 12.42 0.21 -10.24
CA ILE A 47 13.04 1.35 -9.54
C ILE A 47 14.56 1.18 -9.46
N ASP A 48 15.06 0.00 -9.10
CA ASP A 48 16.51 -0.23 -8.98
C ASP A 48 17.26 0.02 -10.28
N LYS A 49 16.68 -0.44 -11.41
CA LYS A 49 17.24 -0.17 -12.74
C LYS A 49 17.20 1.31 -13.09
N ILE A 50 16.10 2.01 -12.79
CA ILE A 50 15.97 3.45 -13.03
C ILE A 50 17.01 4.22 -12.22
N LYS A 51 17.18 3.88 -10.94
CA LYS A 51 18.18 4.48 -10.06
C LYS A 51 19.60 4.26 -10.55
N ALA A 52 19.94 3.05 -11.00
CA ALA A 52 21.26 2.77 -11.58
C ALA A 52 21.53 3.68 -12.80
N ASN A 53 20.55 3.86 -13.67
CA ASN A 53 20.68 4.75 -14.82
C ASN A 53 20.83 6.23 -14.40
N LEU A 54 20.06 6.68 -13.40
CA LEU A 54 20.18 8.04 -12.85
C LEU A 54 21.55 8.28 -12.22
N GLN A 55 22.13 7.28 -11.56
CA GLN A 55 23.49 7.34 -11.03
C GLN A 55 24.54 7.46 -12.14
N THR A 56 24.38 6.72 -13.25
CA THR A 56 25.27 6.89 -14.41
C THR A 56 25.13 8.30 -15.00
N LEU A 57 23.89 8.81 -15.10
CA LEU A 57 23.66 10.18 -15.58
C LEU A 57 24.33 11.20 -14.65
N SER A 58 24.21 11.06 -13.32
CA SER A 58 24.80 12.02 -12.37
C SER A 58 26.32 12.11 -12.49
N GLN A 59 27.01 11.00 -12.81
CA GLN A 59 28.47 10.99 -13.01
C GLN A 59 28.93 11.82 -14.21
N SER A 60 28.04 12.10 -15.16
CA SER A 60 28.32 12.96 -16.32
C SER A 60 28.06 14.45 -16.06
N GLN A 61 27.49 14.78 -14.90
CA GLN A 61 27.10 16.15 -14.53
C GLN A 61 28.12 16.78 -13.57
N ASN A 62 28.19 18.11 -13.56
CA ASN A 62 28.92 18.84 -12.53
C ASN A 62 28.06 18.93 -11.26
N ASP A 63 28.65 18.74 -10.08
CA ASP A 63 27.95 18.63 -8.79
C ASP A 63 27.08 19.85 -8.41
N ASN A 64 27.31 21.02 -9.01
CA ASN A 64 26.57 22.25 -8.74
C ASN A 64 25.57 22.64 -9.85
N ASP A 65 25.31 21.73 -10.79
CA ASP A 65 24.25 21.94 -11.77
C ASP A 65 22.88 21.68 -11.14
N SER A 66 21.89 22.50 -11.51
CA SER A 66 20.48 22.29 -11.15
C SER A 66 20.03 20.89 -11.55
N LEU A 67 20.53 20.37 -12.68
CA LEU A 67 20.23 19.00 -13.11
C LEU A 67 20.73 17.94 -12.13
N SER A 68 21.92 18.11 -11.55
CA SER A 68 22.49 17.18 -10.55
C SER A 68 21.62 17.11 -9.28
N VAL A 69 21.12 18.27 -8.83
CA VAL A 69 20.18 18.35 -7.70
C VAL A 69 18.88 17.60 -8.00
N LEU A 70 18.32 17.80 -9.20
CA LEU A 70 17.09 17.12 -9.64
C LEU A 70 17.27 15.60 -9.73
N ILE A 71 18.41 15.12 -10.24
CA ILE A 71 18.72 13.69 -10.32
C ILE A 71 18.83 13.08 -8.92
N THR A 72 19.51 13.76 -8.01
CA THR A 72 19.69 13.31 -6.62
C THR A 72 18.36 13.24 -5.89
N ASP A 73 17.56 14.31 -5.92
CA ASP A 73 16.22 14.35 -5.32
C ASP A 73 15.34 13.21 -5.85
N THR A 74 15.26 13.05 -7.17
CA THR A 74 14.45 12.00 -7.79
C THR A 74 14.92 10.61 -7.39
N SER A 75 16.23 10.39 -7.28
CA SER A 75 16.80 9.10 -6.84
C SER A 75 16.46 8.76 -5.38
N VAL A 76 16.48 9.76 -4.49
CA VAL A 76 16.10 9.60 -3.09
C VAL A 76 14.61 9.30 -2.97
N LYS A 77 13.77 10.02 -3.72
CA LYS A 77 12.32 9.81 -3.73
C LYS A 77 11.94 8.42 -4.24
N LEU A 78 12.56 7.98 -5.34
CA LEU A 78 12.41 6.61 -5.84
C LEU A 78 12.81 5.56 -4.81
N GLN A 79 13.93 5.75 -4.10
CA GLN A 79 14.32 4.82 -3.04
C GLN A 79 13.27 4.77 -1.93
N LYS A 80 12.83 5.94 -1.45
CA LYS A 80 11.83 6.03 -0.39
C LYS A 80 10.54 5.30 -0.78
N THR A 81 10.03 5.53 -1.98
CA THR A 81 8.80 4.88 -2.45
C THR A 81 8.96 3.34 -2.54
N ASN A 82 10.15 2.84 -2.90
CA ASN A 82 10.43 1.41 -2.89
C ASN A 82 10.44 0.85 -1.46
N ASP A 83 11.05 1.56 -0.52
CA ASP A 83 11.09 1.17 0.90
C ASP A 83 9.70 1.22 1.55
N ASP A 84 8.88 2.20 1.19
CA ASP A 84 7.49 2.31 1.61
C ASP A 84 6.69 1.10 1.11
N MET A 85 6.91 0.64 -0.13
CA MET A 85 6.26 -0.56 -0.65
C MET A 85 6.63 -1.81 0.15
N TYR A 86 7.91 -1.99 0.51
CA TYR A 86 8.32 -3.12 1.37
C TYR A 86 7.74 -3.03 2.78
N THR A 87 7.67 -1.83 3.34
CA THR A 87 7.06 -1.58 4.65
C THR A 87 5.57 -1.91 4.61
N TRP A 88 4.88 -1.47 3.57
CA TRP A 88 3.48 -1.77 3.33
C TRP A 88 3.25 -3.28 3.21
N MET A 89 4.08 -4.01 2.44
CA MET A 89 3.94 -5.47 2.29
C MET A 89 4.08 -6.20 3.64
N LYS A 90 5.01 -5.75 4.47
CA LYS A 90 5.19 -6.30 5.83
C LYS A 90 3.95 -6.03 6.68
N ASN A 91 3.45 -4.80 6.70
CA ASN A 91 2.28 -4.42 7.49
C ASN A 91 1.01 -5.14 7.01
N PHE A 92 0.83 -5.27 5.70
CA PHE A 92 -0.24 -6.06 5.10
C PHE A 92 -0.16 -7.53 5.51
N GLY A 93 1.05 -8.12 5.51
CA GLY A 93 1.27 -9.49 5.98
C GLY A 93 0.87 -9.69 7.45
N VAL A 94 1.21 -8.74 8.32
CA VAL A 94 0.80 -8.76 9.74
C VAL A 94 -0.73 -8.63 9.86
N ALA A 95 -1.33 -7.64 9.20
CA ALA A 95 -2.77 -7.43 9.22
C ALA A 95 -3.51 -8.67 8.75
N MET A 96 -3.05 -9.33 7.68
CA MET A 96 -3.66 -10.54 7.14
C MET A 96 -3.55 -11.74 8.09
N ASN A 97 -2.36 -12.05 8.59
CA ASN A 97 -2.07 -13.32 9.25
C ASN A 97 -2.14 -13.27 10.79
N ASP A 98 -1.81 -12.14 11.39
CA ASP A 98 -1.57 -12.05 12.83
C ASP A 98 -2.73 -11.38 13.58
N VAL A 99 -3.50 -10.52 12.90
CA VAL A 99 -4.64 -9.81 13.49
C VAL A 99 -5.91 -10.65 13.38
N THR A 100 -6.45 -11.03 14.53
CA THR A 100 -7.62 -11.93 14.64
C THR A 100 -8.92 -11.19 14.96
N ASP A 101 -8.82 -10.03 15.62
CA ASP A 101 -9.95 -9.12 15.83
C ASP A 101 -10.37 -8.47 14.51
N LEU A 102 -11.64 -8.59 14.16
CA LEU A 102 -12.14 -8.19 12.84
C LEU A 102 -12.24 -6.67 12.70
N ASP A 103 -12.56 -5.96 13.77
CA ASP A 103 -12.66 -4.50 13.78
C ASP A 103 -11.26 -3.86 13.67
N GLU A 104 -10.29 -4.41 14.40
CA GLU A 104 -8.88 -4.00 14.29
C GLU A 104 -8.33 -4.29 12.88
N LYS A 105 -8.59 -5.49 12.35
CA LYS A 105 -8.20 -5.86 10.99
C LYS A 105 -8.81 -4.90 9.95
N LYS A 106 -10.08 -4.53 10.12
CA LYS A 106 -10.77 -3.58 9.23
C LYS A 106 -10.10 -2.21 9.25
N LYS A 107 -9.81 -1.69 10.44
CA LYS A 107 -9.10 -0.42 10.59
C LYS A 107 -7.73 -0.43 9.92
N LEU A 108 -6.96 -1.51 10.10
CA LEU A 108 -5.65 -1.65 9.45
C LEU A 108 -5.78 -1.75 7.93
N TYR A 109 -6.79 -2.44 7.41
CA TYR A 109 -7.02 -2.48 5.96
C TYR A 109 -7.37 -1.11 5.38
N ASP A 110 -8.16 -0.30 6.10
CA ASP A 110 -8.47 1.08 5.70
C ASP A 110 -7.21 1.96 5.65
N GLU A 111 -6.32 1.82 6.64
CA GLU A 111 -5.03 2.51 6.66
C GLU A 111 -4.12 2.05 5.52
N LEU A 112 -4.02 0.73 5.29
CA LEU A 112 -3.23 0.14 4.22
C LEU A 112 -3.73 0.53 2.83
N GLU A 113 -5.03 0.75 2.64
CA GLU A 113 -5.62 1.20 1.39
C GLU A 113 -5.15 2.62 1.04
N ILE A 114 -5.20 3.53 2.02
CA ILE A 114 -4.69 4.90 1.85
C ILE A 114 -3.18 4.90 1.56
N GLU A 115 -2.43 4.04 2.26
CA GLU A 115 -0.98 3.92 2.07
C GLU A 115 -0.62 3.43 0.67
N ILE A 116 -1.27 2.36 0.16
CA ILE A 116 -0.94 1.81 -1.15
C ILE A 116 -1.33 2.74 -2.29
N GLU A 117 -2.43 3.49 -2.16
CA GLU A 117 -2.79 4.52 -3.14
C GLU A 117 -1.75 5.65 -3.19
N LYS A 118 -1.23 6.06 -2.03
CA LYS A 118 -0.15 7.04 -1.97
C LYS A 118 1.14 6.51 -2.59
N ILE A 119 1.54 5.28 -2.24
CA ILE A 119 2.73 4.63 -2.81
C ILE A 119 2.59 4.53 -4.33
N LYS A 120 1.40 4.17 -4.82
CA LYS A 120 1.10 4.14 -6.26
C LYS A 120 1.31 5.51 -6.91
N ALA A 121 0.73 6.57 -6.34
CA ALA A 121 0.85 7.92 -6.88
C ALA A 121 2.31 8.40 -6.90
N GLU A 122 3.05 8.21 -5.80
CA GLU A 122 4.46 8.57 -5.71
C GLU A 122 5.33 7.73 -6.68
N THR A 123 5.02 6.45 -6.85
CA THR A 123 5.71 5.58 -7.82
C THR A 123 5.51 6.10 -9.24
N ASP A 124 4.28 6.45 -9.59
CA ASP A 124 3.94 6.98 -10.90
C ASP A 124 4.65 8.32 -11.16
N GLU A 125 4.59 9.25 -10.21
CA GLU A 125 5.24 10.56 -10.31
C GLU A 125 6.76 10.43 -10.49
N TYR A 126 7.43 9.71 -9.59
CA TYR A 126 8.89 9.69 -9.56
C TYR A 126 9.49 8.82 -10.66
N THR A 127 8.78 7.78 -11.11
CA THR A 127 9.23 7.02 -12.29
C THR A 127 9.07 7.83 -13.57
N GLU A 128 8.01 8.62 -13.73
CA GLU A 128 7.84 9.53 -14.86
C GLU A 128 8.91 10.64 -14.85
N LYS A 129 9.13 11.28 -13.69
CA LYS A 129 10.19 12.30 -13.52
C LYS A 129 11.57 11.75 -13.87
N ALA A 130 11.89 10.55 -13.41
CA ALA A 130 13.15 9.89 -13.73
C ALA A 130 13.29 9.56 -15.22
N GLN A 131 12.22 9.09 -15.87
CA GLN A 131 12.25 8.82 -17.31
C GLN A 131 12.51 10.09 -18.12
N LYS A 132 11.92 11.23 -17.74
CA LYS A 132 12.18 12.52 -18.38
C LYS A 132 13.63 12.95 -18.22
N LEU A 133 14.22 12.77 -17.03
CA LEU A 133 15.64 13.08 -16.80
C LEU A 133 16.57 12.19 -17.64
N LEU A 134 16.24 10.91 -17.82
CA LEU A 134 17.03 9.96 -18.60
C LEU A 134 16.92 10.14 -20.13
N GLN A 135 16.03 11.01 -20.60
CA GLN A 135 15.82 11.32 -22.01
C GLN A 135 16.41 12.67 -22.43
N GLN A 136 17.00 13.42 -21.50
CA GLN A 136 17.75 14.65 -21.77
C GLN A 136 19.13 14.33 -22.35
#